data_AF-A0A941MZ81-F1
#
_entry.id   AF-A0A941MZ81-F1
#
_cell.length_a   1.000
_cell.length_b   1.000
_cell.length_c   1.000
_cell.angle_alpha   90.00
_cell.angle_beta   90.00
_cell.angle_gamma   90.00
#
_symmetry.space_group_name_H-M   'P 1'
#
loop_
_entity.id
_entity.type
_entity.pdbx_description
1 polymer ?
#
loop_
_entity_poly.entity_id
_entity_poly.type
_entity_poly.pdbx_seq_one_letter_code
_entity_poly.pdbx_strand_id
1 'polypeptide(L)'
;MSVASWKPGSTELESLLEEDLDSPRLRELLEPVGFANLDRAVESLERMAGTGESRRLLAGFLMNLLLMLGETAQPDHALLNFERFAQSVPDRAALFRDLKQNPRTVEILLRLFVGSQFLTEILLSSPSHLDRLAQHKQLAELKSVQQLRAEAEAAMRECDTPDAQLNAVRRFQRWELLRIGICDFVGLFDFRRVTVQLSLLADALVQTCVQHAYAQSDISPQGFAVIALGKLGGEELNYSSDIDLLFLADANSQAHWRIGQRIIKALTTMSETGFMYRVDMRLRPWGSSGELVSSVDSYLEYLATHAKLWEKQALLKARVIAGDMPLGVGFLKRAEKFLFNLPSDLVRESVRGMKQKIEAGLAKSGKTWGEVKLGQGSIRDIEFVAQYLQLIHGGKSRDVRTFNTLDALVRLADCGFLHADEYRVLTDGYLFLRTIEHSLQLMHN
;
A
#
# COMPACT_ATOMS: atom_id res chain seq x y z
N MET A 1 36.55 19.08 2.39
CA MET A 1 36.62 18.29 1.13
C MET A 1 35.19 18.00 0.67
N SER A 2 34.92 17.87 -0.63
CA SER A 2 33.57 17.46 -1.09
C SER A 2 33.45 15.93 -1.02
N VAL A 3 32.26 15.40 -0.72
CA VAL A 3 31.93 13.96 -0.79
C VAL A 3 32.38 13.37 -2.14
N ALA A 4 32.25 14.16 -3.23
CA ALA A 4 32.66 13.78 -4.59
C ALA A 4 34.17 13.53 -4.79
N SER A 5 35.03 13.96 -3.85
CA SER A 5 36.48 13.72 -3.91
C SER A 5 36.94 12.42 -3.25
N TRP A 6 36.05 11.69 -2.58
CA TRP A 6 36.38 10.43 -1.93
C TRP A 6 36.39 9.26 -2.93
N LYS A 7 37.46 8.45 -2.90
CA LYS A 7 37.56 7.24 -3.73
C LYS A 7 37.31 5.99 -2.86
N PRO A 8 36.35 5.13 -3.20
CA PRO A 8 36.17 3.82 -2.55
C PRO A 8 37.47 2.99 -2.63
N GLY A 9 37.90 2.39 -1.52
CA GLY A 9 39.08 1.51 -1.47
C GLY A 9 40.43 2.20 -1.29
N SER A 10 40.49 3.46 -0.83
CA SER A 10 41.75 4.09 -0.46
C SER A 10 42.26 3.51 0.86
N THR A 11 43.36 2.75 0.80
CA THR A 11 43.99 2.03 1.92
C THR A 11 44.36 2.96 3.09
N GLU A 12 44.69 4.22 2.82
CA GLU A 12 45.01 5.23 3.84
C GLU A 12 43.81 5.53 4.76
N LEU A 13 42.63 5.78 4.19
CA LEU A 13 41.41 6.08 4.97
C LEU A 13 40.85 4.85 5.69
N GLU A 14 41.00 3.66 5.11
CA GLU A 14 40.59 2.39 5.74
C GLU A 14 41.49 2.05 6.93
N SER A 15 42.82 2.21 6.80
CA SER A 15 43.75 2.05 7.94
C SER A 15 43.55 3.13 9.01
N LEU A 16 43.13 4.34 8.63
CA LEU A 16 42.85 5.45 9.54
C LEU A 16 41.60 5.24 10.41
N LEU A 17 40.67 4.37 9.98
CA LEU A 17 39.43 4.04 10.71
C LEU A 17 39.57 2.76 11.58
N GLU A 18 40.63 1.98 11.38
CA GLU A 18 40.88 0.73 12.11
C GLU A 18 41.47 0.94 13.52
N GLU A 19 42.16 2.06 13.77
CA GLU A 19 42.93 2.26 15.02
C GLU A 19 42.22 3.10 16.08
N ASP A 20 41.45 4.13 15.73
CA ASP A 20 40.44 4.73 16.63
C ASP A 20 39.51 5.66 15.85
N LEU A 21 38.19 5.47 16.03
CA LEU A 21 37.17 6.46 15.67
C LEU A 21 37.29 7.65 16.64
N ASP A 22 38.43 8.32 16.66
CA ASP A 22 38.72 9.41 17.58
C ASP A 22 37.94 10.66 17.16
N SER A 23 37.17 11.20 18.11
CA SER A 23 36.11 12.20 17.91
C SER A 23 36.49 13.41 17.01
N PRO A 24 37.73 13.97 17.01
CA PRO A 24 38.09 15.08 16.13
C PRO A 24 38.18 14.72 14.65
N ARG A 25 38.74 13.55 14.31
CA ARG A 25 38.93 13.11 12.91
C ARG A 25 37.65 12.55 12.31
N LEU A 26 36.84 11.87 13.11
CA LEU A 26 35.51 11.43 12.69
C LEU A 26 34.64 12.64 12.31
N ARG A 27 34.76 13.74 13.05
CA ARG A 27 34.05 14.99 12.75
C ARG A 27 34.42 15.57 11.37
N GLU A 28 35.71 15.59 11.02
CA GLU A 28 36.19 16.03 9.70
C GLU A 28 35.67 15.14 8.55
N LEU A 29 35.52 13.84 8.80
CA LEU A 29 34.95 12.90 7.83
C LEU A 29 33.43 13.09 7.66
N LEU A 30 32.70 13.51 8.69
CA LEU A 30 31.25 13.64 8.60
C LEU A 30 30.79 15.00 8.07
N GLU A 31 31.61 16.04 8.19
CA GLU A 31 31.27 17.41 7.76
C GLU A 31 30.78 17.47 6.29
N PRO A 32 31.41 16.79 5.31
CA PRO A 32 30.96 16.85 3.92
C PRO A 32 29.60 16.19 3.66
N VAL A 33 29.15 15.28 4.53
CA VAL A 33 27.91 14.51 4.38
C VAL A 33 26.67 15.39 4.55
N GLY A 34 26.82 16.54 5.23
CA GLY A 34 25.73 17.51 5.37
C GLY A 34 24.74 17.21 6.50
N PHE A 35 25.17 16.53 7.57
CA PHE A 35 24.35 16.33 8.77
C PHE A 35 23.94 17.67 9.39
N ALA A 36 22.67 17.81 9.76
CA ALA A 36 22.18 18.98 10.49
C ALA A 36 22.74 19.03 11.92
N ASN A 37 22.95 17.87 12.55
CA ASN A 37 23.57 17.76 13.86
C ASN A 37 24.76 16.79 13.84
N LEU A 38 25.94 17.36 13.61
CA LEU A 38 27.20 16.61 13.50
C LEU A 38 27.57 15.85 14.78
N ASP A 39 27.32 16.44 15.96
CA ASP A 39 27.59 15.80 17.25
C ASP A 39 26.76 14.52 17.41
N ARG A 40 25.47 14.58 17.07
CA ARG A 40 24.61 13.40 17.12
C ARG A 40 25.00 12.35 16.09
N ALA A 41 25.46 12.75 14.91
CA ALA A 41 25.96 11.82 13.90
C ALA A 41 27.20 11.04 14.40
N VAL A 42 28.14 11.73 15.06
CA VAL A 42 29.30 11.13 15.73
C VAL A 42 28.83 10.13 16.79
N GLU A 43 27.96 10.54 17.71
CA GLU A 43 27.44 9.68 18.78
C GLU A 43 26.70 8.44 18.24
N SER A 44 25.93 8.59 17.15
CA SER A 44 25.25 7.47 16.49
C SER A 44 26.24 6.48 15.88
N LEU A 45 27.30 6.96 15.23
CA LEU A 45 28.34 6.11 14.66
C LEU A 45 29.13 5.38 15.73
N GLU A 46 29.49 6.04 16.83
CA GLU A 46 30.18 5.41 17.96
C GLU A 46 29.31 4.31 18.61
N ARG A 47 28.03 4.60 18.88
CA ARG A 47 27.06 3.63 19.43
C ARG A 47 26.84 2.46 18.49
N MET A 48 26.78 2.72 17.18
CA MET A 48 26.66 1.70 16.15
C MET A 48 27.93 0.83 16.07
N ALA A 49 29.12 1.44 16.06
CA ALA A 49 30.41 0.75 15.98
C ALA A 49 30.61 -0.23 17.13
N GLY A 50 30.25 0.17 18.36
CA GLY A 50 30.58 -0.59 19.56
C GLY A 50 32.10 -0.70 19.74
N THR A 51 32.56 -1.88 20.17
CA THR A 51 33.98 -2.17 20.44
C THR A 51 34.46 -3.41 19.67
N GLY A 52 35.78 -3.60 19.60
CA GLY A 52 36.39 -4.84 19.09
C GLY A 52 36.13 -5.10 17.60
N GLU A 53 35.66 -6.30 17.27
CA GLU A 53 35.45 -6.75 15.88
C GLU A 53 34.40 -5.91 15.14
N SER A 54 33.27 -5.60 15.77
CA SER A 54 32.20 -4.80 15.16
C SER A 54 32.69 -3.43 14.69
N ARG A 55 33.54 -2.77 15.48
CA ARG A 55 34.13 -1.48 15.13
C ARG A 55 34.98 -1.59 13.85
N ARG A 56 35.86 -2.59 13.76
CA ARG A 56 36.69 -2.85 12.57
C ARG A 56 35.86 -3.21 11.34
N LEU A 57 34.78 -3.98 11.51
CA LEU A 57 33.89 -4.32 10.41
C LEU A 57 33.12 -3.11 9.88
N LEU A 58 32.62 -2.25 10.76
CA LEU A 58 31.97 -0.99 10.37
C LEU A 58 32.94 -0.07 9.62
N ALA A 59 34.16 0.12 10.15
CA ALA A 59 35.22 0.89 9.50
C ALA A 59 35.43 0.43 8.04
N GLY A 60 35.40 -0.88 7.81
CA GLY A 60 35.57 -1.50 6.50
C GLY A 60 34.49 -1.20 5.46
N PHE A 61 33.36 -0.57 5.81
CA PHE A 61 32.40 -0.06 4.82
C PHE A 61 31.89 1.36 5.12
N LEU A 62 32.42 2.03 6.14
CA LEU A 62 31.96 3.34 6.60
C LEU A 62 32.02 4.39 5.49
N MET A 63 33.09 4.40 4.69
CA MET A 63 33.21 5.37 3.59
C MET A 63 32.07 5.25 2.58
N ASN A 64 31.71 4.02 2.20
CA ASN A 64 30.60 3.78 1.29
C ASN A 64 29.26 4.21 1.94
N LEU A 65 29.09 3.94 3.23
CA LEU A 65 27.92 4.40 3.99
C LEU A 65 27.81 5.93 3.99
N LEU A 66 28.90 6.65 4.26
CA LEU A 66 28.92 8.12 4.29
C LEU A 66 28.70 8.75 2.91
N LEU A 67 29.31 8.17 1.86
CA LEU A 67 29.05 8.56 0.47
C LEU A 67 27.56 8.46 0.14
N MET A 68 26.94 7.32 0.45
CA MET A 68 25.51 7.14 0.17
C MET A 68 24.63 8.05 1.02
N LEU A 69 24.96 8.26 2.31
CA LEU A 69 24.23 9.19 3.18
C LEU A 69 24.26 10.63 2.65
N GLY A 70 25.40 11.07 2.11
CA GLY A 70 25.57 12.42 1.56
C GLY A 70 24.70 12.72 0.34
N GLU A 71 24.22 11.68 -0.35
CA GLU A 71 23.29 11.79 -1.49
C GLU A 71 21.81 11.76 -1.05
N THR A 72 21.53 11.59 0.25
CA THR A 72 20.16 11.54 0.77
C THR A 72 19.65 12.91 1.21
N ALA A 73 18.33 13.12 1.14
CA ALA A 73 17.71 14.35 1.60
C ALA A 73 17.66 14.49 3.14
N GLN A 74 17.82 13.39 3.89
CA GLN A 74 17.70 13.34 5.35
C GLN A 74 18.77 12.41 5.98
N PRO A 75 20.06 12.77 5.88
CA PRO A 75 21.16 11.92 6.34
C PRO A 75 21.09 11.62 7.85
N ASP A 76 20.72 12.60 8.68
CA ASP A 76 20.57 12.43 10.14
C ASP A 76 19.53 11.35 10.48
N HIS A 77 18.38 11.36 9.81
CA HIS A 77 17.29 10.41 10.04
C HIS A 77 17.68 9.00 9.58
N ALA A 78 18.31 8.91 8.41
CA ALA A 78 18.78 7.64 7.87
C ALA A 78 19.82 6.97 8.78
N LEU A 79 20.80 7.75 9.26
CA LEU A 79 21.84 7.26 10.18
C LEU A 79 21.23 6.81 11.51
N LEU A 80 20.28 7.56 12.07
CA LEU A 80 19.59 7.17 13.29
C LEU A 80 18.83 5.84 13.14
N ASN A 81 18.10 5.65 12.04
CA ASN A 81 17.39 4.40 11.78
C ASN A 81 18.36 3.23 11.53
N PHE A 82 19.51 3.50 10.92
CA PHE A 82 20.59 2.51 10.78
C PHE A 82 21.14 2.10 12.14
N GLU A 83 21.42 3.06 13.03
CA GLU A 83 21.84 2.80 14.40
C GLU A 83 20.82 1.91 15.14
N ARG A 84 19.54 2.28 15.09
CA ARG A 84 18.43 1.51 15.70
C ARG A 84 18.39 0.08 15.16
N PHE A 85 18.57 -0.09 13.85
CA PHE A 85 18.58 -1.41 13.24
C PHE A 85 19.79 -2.24 13.69
N ALA A 86 20.99 -1.67 13.68
CA ALA A 86 22.19 -2.33 14.17
C ALA A 86 22.14 -2.72 15.66
N GLN A 87 21.34 -2.00 16.47
CA GLN A 87 21.06 -2.33 17.87
C GLN A 87 19.99 -3.40 18.04
N SER A 88 19.06 -3.53 17.09
CA SER A 88 18.00 -4.53 17.11
C SER A 88 18.48 -5.95 16.74
N VAL A 89 19.60 -6.05 16.01
CA VAL A 89 20.18 -7.33 15.58
C VAL A 89 21.01 -7.94 16.73
N PRO A 90 20.80 -9.23 17.09
CA PRO A 90 21.54 -9.88 18.18
C PRO A 90 23.07 -9.93 17.97
N ASP A 91 23.51 -10.23 16.75
CA ASP A 91 24.94 -10.28 16.38
C ASP A 91 25.28 -9.16 15.38
N ARG A 92 25.81 -8.06 15.93
CA ARG A 92 26.18 -6.88 15.16
C ARG A 92 27.42 -7.12 14.29
N ALA A 93 28.34 -7.95 14.73
CA ALA A 93 29.54 -8.27 13.96
C ALA A 93 29.15 -9.06 12.71
N ALA A 94 28.24 -10.05 12.84
CA ALA A 94 27.68 -10.74 11.69
C ALA A 94 27.00 -9.79 10.70
N LEU A 95 26.12 -8.91 11.18
CA LEU A 95 25.48 -7.89 10.34
C LEU A 95 26.51 -7.07 9.55
N PHE A 96 27.50 -6.48 10.23
CA PHE A 96 28.49 -5.63 9.57
C PHE A 96 29.39 -6.39 8.60
N ARG A 97 29.68 -7.66 8.87
CA ARG A 97 30.39 -8.54 7.92
C ARG A 97 29.58 -8.72 6.65
N ASP A 98 28.28 -8.97 6.77
CA ASP A 98 27.39 -9.17 5.62
C ASP A 98 27.21 -7.87 4.84
N LEU A 99 27.05 -6.73 5.50
CA LEU A 99 26.93 -5.42 4.86
C LEU A 99 28.22 -5.00 4.14
N LYS A 100 29.39 -5.32 4.72
CA LYS A 100 30.69 -5.11 4.06
C LYS A 100 30.82 -5.94 2.78
N GLN A 101 30.34 -7.17 2.79
CA GLN A 101 30.37 -8.06 1.62
C GLN A 101 29.29 -7.74 0.58
N ASN A 102 28.18 -7.13 1.00
CA ASN A 102 27.02 -6.86 0.16
C ASN A 102 26.64 -5.37 0.18
N PRO A 103 27.36 -4.49 -0.55
CA PRO A 103 27.07 -3.05 -0.60
C PRO A 103 25.63 -2.72 -1.02
N ARG A 104 25.02 -3.57 -1.84
CA ARG A 104 23.63 -3.42 -2.27
C ARG A 104 22.63 -3.51 -1.11
N THR A 105 22.92 -4.32 -0.09
CA THR A 105 22.08 -4.40 1.12
C THR A 105 22.12 -3.08 1.88
N VAL A 106 23.27 -2.41 1.92
CA VAL A 106 23.40 -1.07 2.51
C VAL A 106 22.54 -0.06 1.75
N GLU A 107 22.57 -0.09 0.41
CA GLU A 107 21.72 0.77 -0.42
C GLU A 107 20.21 0.55 -0.13
N ILE A 108 19.77 -0.71 -0.05
CA ILE A 108 18.38 -1.07 0.29
C ILE A 108 17.99 -0.48 1.65
N LEU A 109 18.84 -0.68 2.66
CA LEU A 109 18.59 -0.19 4.01
C LEU A 109 18.50 1.34 4.05
N LEU A 110 19.42 2.04 3.37
CA LEU A 110 19.40 3.50 3.31
C LEU A 110 18.16 4.04 2.60
N ARG A 111 17.79 3.46 1.44
CA ARG A 111 16.56 3.84 0.73
C ARG A 111 15.32 3.64 1.60
N LEU A 112 15.26 2.53 2.35
CA LEU A 112 14.20 2.27 3.31
C LEU A 112 14.16 3.31 4.43
N PHE A 113 15.29 3.55 5.09
CA PHE A 113 15.41 4.43 6.27
C PHE A 113 15.17 5.90 5.96
N VAL A 114 15.42 6.31 4.71
CA VAL A 114 15.05 7.64 4.20
C VAL A 114 13.59 7.66 3.74
N GLY A 115 13.15 6.62 3.03
CA GLY A 115 11.90 6.63 2.28
C GLY A 115 10.65 6.34 3.11
N SER A 116 10.74 5.58 4.20
CA SER A 116 9.56 5.28 5.03
C SER A 116 9.88 4.89 6.46
N GLN A 117 9.36 5.67 7.41
CA GLN A 117 9.38 5.31 8.82
C GLN A 117 8.53 4.08 9.10
N PHE A 118 7.33 3.99 8.49
CA PHE A 118 6.43 2.85 8.65
C PHE A 118 7.10 1.50 8.31
N LEU A 119 7.74 1.42 7.13
CA LEU A 119 8.42 0.20 6.71
C LEU A 119 9.69 -0.06 7.53
N THR A 120 10.37 1.00 7.98
CA THR A 120 11.50 0.89 8.91
C THR A 120 11.08 0.25 10.23
N GLU A 121 9.95 0.65 10.83
CA GLU A 121 9.44 0.04 12.06
C GLU A 121 9.04 -1.43 11.85
N ILE A 122 8.58 -1.81 10.66
CA ILE A 122 8.39 -3.23 10.31
C ILE A 122 9.72 -3.98 10.37
N LEU A 123 10.79 -3.46 9.75
CA LEU A 123 12.09 -4.12 9.77
C LEU A 123 12.69 -4.18 11.18
N LEU A 124 12.60 -3.10 11.96
CA LEU A 124 13.10 -3.05 13.35
C LEU A 124 12.39 -4.06 14.25
N SER A 125 11.09 -4.27 14.06
CA SER A 125 10.34 -5.28 14.82
C SER A 125 10.62 -6.73 14.38
N SER A 126 11.32 -6.94 13.26
CA SER A 126 11.67 -8.27 12.75
C SER A 126 12.98 -8.22 11.96
N PRO A 127 14.14 -8.07 12.62
CA PRO A 127 15.42 -7.81 11.93
C PRO A 127 15.89 -8.95 11.02
N SER A 128 15.45 -10.19 11.29
CA SER A 128 15.69 -11.37 10.44
C SER A 128 15.08 -11.26 9.04
N HIS A 129 14.18 -10.31 8.80
CA HIS A 129 13.69 -10.00 7.45
C HIS A 129 14.80 -9.53 6.51
N LEU A 130 15.93 -9.00 7.01
CA LEU A 130 17.04 -8.58 6.17
C LEU A 130 17.57 -9.70 5.28
N ASP A 131 17.68 -10.91 5.80
CA ASP A 131 18.18 -12.08 5.05
C ASP A 131 17.29 -12.40 3.85
N ARG A 132 15.98 -12.18 4.01
CA ARG A 132 15.00 -12.34 2.93
C ARG A 132 15.05 -11.18 1.94
N LEU A 133 15.32 -9.96 2.41
CA LEU A 133 15.49 -8.79 1.55
C LEU A 133 16.72 -8.89 0.65
N ALA A 134 17.79 -9.54 1.12
CA ALA A 134 19.00 -9.79 0.34
C ALA A 134 18.77 -10.77 -0.85
N GLN A 135 17.70 -11.57 -0.83
CA GLN A 135 17.38 -12.56 -1.86
C GLN A 135 16.60 -11.94 -3.04
N HIS A 136 17.24 -11.03 -3.77
CA HIS A 136 16.64 -10.19 -4.81
C HIS A 136 15.72 -10.88 -5.83
N LYS A 137 16.09 -12.09 -6.29
CA LYS A 137 15.28 -12.81 -7.29
C LYS A 137 13.90 -13.16 -6.74
N GLN A 138 13.85 -13.68 -5.51
CA GLN A 138 12.62 -14.03 -4.83
C GLN A 138 11.86 -12.78 -4.35
N LEU A 139 12.60 -11.72 -3.98
CA LEU A 139 12.02 -10.47 -3.53
C LEU A 139 11.06 -9.87 -4.58
N ALA A 140 11.51 -9.83 -5.85
CA ALA A 140 10.79 -9.22 -6.96
C ALA A 140 9.73 -10.14 -7.62
N GLU A 141 9.46 -11.33 -7.06
CA GLU A 141 8.43 -12.21 -7.61
C GLU A 141 7.04 -11.59 -7.43
N LEU A 142 6.30 -11.45 -8.53
CA LEU A 142 4.90 -11.05 -8.44
C LEU A 142 4.09 -12.22 -7.91
N LYS A 143 3.40 -12.01 -6.80
CA LYS A 143 2.57 -13.03 -6.18
C LYS A 143 1.12 -12.88 -6.63
N SER A 144 0.51 -13.99 -7.00
CA SER A 144 -0.93 -14.09 -7.21
C SER A 144 -1.67 -14.05 -5.87
N VAL A 145 -2.97 -13.73 -5.91
CA VAL A 145 -3.83 -13.79 -4.71
C VAL A 145 -3.84 -15.20 -4.10
N GLN A 146 -3.76 -16.26 -4.91
CA GLN A 146 -3.72 -17.64 -4.44
C GLN A 146 -2.44 -17.94 -3.67
N GLN A 147 -1.28 -17.47 -4.15
CA GLN A 147 0.00 -17.62 -3.44
C GLN A 147 0.00 -16.85 -2.12
N LEU A 148 -0.41 -15.58 -2.14
CA LEU A 148 -0.49 -14.74 -0.93
C LEU A 148 -1.42 -15.35 0.12
N ARG A 149 -2.57 -15.87 -0.30
CA ARG A 149 -3.51 -16.54 0.58
C ARG A 149 -2.93 -17.84 1.15
N ALA A 150 -2.30 -18.67 0.32
CA ALA A 150 -1.71 -19.93 0.77
C ALA A 150 -0.59 -19.70 1.80
N GLU A 151 0.22 -18.66 1.62
CA GLU A 151 1.26 -18.26 2.58
C GLU A 151 0.64 -17.73 3.89
N ALA A 152 -0.42 -16.91 3.82
CA ALA A 152 -1.14 -16.44 5.01
C ALA A 152 -1.76 -17.61 5.80
N GLU A 153 -2.39 -18.56 5.11
CA GLU A 153 -2.97 -19.76 5.71
C GLU A 153 -1.91 -20.71 6.27
N ALA A 154 -0.73 -20.79 5.64
CA ALA A 154 0.41 -21.53 6.19
C ALA A 154 0.86 -20.94 7.52
N ALA A 155 1.01 -19.61 7.60
CA ALA A 155 1.38 -18.93 8.84
C ALA A 155 0.35 -19.15 9.96
N MET A 156 -0.95 -19.24 9.63
CA MET A 156 -1.99 -19.57 10.60
C MET A 156 -1.88 -20.99 11.14
N ARG A 157 -1.57 -21.98 10.28
CA ARG A 157 -1.52 -23.40 10.69
C ARG A 157 -0.46 -23.71 11.74
N GLU A 158 0.53 -22.83 11.91
CA GLU A 158 1.56 -22.92 12.94
C GLU A 158 1.08 -22.43 14.31
N CYS A 159 -0.17 -21.96 14.43
CA CYS A 159 -0.73 -21.37 15.64
C CYS A 159 -2.01 -22.10 16.09
N ASP A 160 -2.11 -22.36 17.40
CA ASP A 160 -3.20 -23.16 17.97
C ASP A 160 -4.46 -22.36 18.33
N THR A 161 -4.35 -21.07 18.59
CA THR A 161 -5.48 -20.23 19.03
C THR A 161 -5.94 -19.26 17.94
N PRO A 162 -7.24 -18.96 17.83
CA PRO A 162 -7.78 -17.96 16.90
C PRO A 162 -7.03 -16.62 16.88
N ASP A 163 -6.69 -16.10 18.06
CA ASP A 163 -6.01 -14.81 18.16
C ASP A 163 -4.54 -14.91 17.71
N ALA A 164 -3.86 -16.02 18.03
CA ALA A 164 -2.50 -16.27 17.55
C ALA A 164 -2.47 -16.45 16.03
N GLN A 165 -3.46 -17.14 15.46
CA GLN A 165 -3.63 -17.31 14.02
C GLN A 165 -3.77 -15.96 13.31
N LEU A 166 -4.67 -15.08 13.78
CA LEU A 166 -4.81 -13.74 13.21
C LEU A 166 -3.55 -12.88 13.40
N ASN A 167 -2.82 -13.03 14.51
CA ASN A 167 -1.52 -12.37 14.69
C ASN A 167 -0.46 -12.87 13.72
N ALA A 168 -0.44 -14.16 13.38
CA ALA A 168 0.45 -14.70 12.35
C ALA A 168 0.15 -14.07 10.97
N VAL A 169 -1.13 -13.90 10.63
CA VAL A 169 -1.54 -13.20 9.40
C VAL A 169 -1.11 -11.73 9.40
N ARG A 170 -1.18 -11.03 10.54
CA ARG A 170 -0.66 -9.65 10.67
C ARG A 170 0.85 -9.58 10.44
N ARG A 171 1.63 -10.53 10.98
CA ARG A 171 3.08 -10.62 10.72
C ARG A 171 3.37 -10.87 9.25
N PHE A 172 2.63 -11.79 8.63
CA PHE A 172 2.72 -12.07 7.20
C PHE A 172 2.43 -10.82 6.36
N GLN A 173 1.36 -10.08 6.67
CA GLN A 173 1.05 -8.83 5.99
C GLN A 173 2.18 -7.81 6.11
N ARG A 174 2.71 -7.59 7.31
CA ARG A 174 3.81 -6.64 7.53
C ARG A 174 5.02 -7.01 6.68
N TRP A 175 5.36 -8.30 6.64
CA TRP A 175 6.40 -8.79 5.75
C TRP A 175 6.11 -8.45 4.27
N GLU A 176 4.90 -8.72 3.78
CA GLU A 176 4.57 -8.42 2.38
C GLU A 176 4.55 -6.91 2.08
N LEU A 177 4.10 -6.08 3.02
CA LEU A 177 4.18 -4.62 2.90
C LEU A 177 5.65 -4.15 2.83
N LEU A 178 6.53 -4.70 3.66
CA LEU A 178 7.98 -4.44 3.59
C LEU A 178 8.56 -4.89 2.25
N ARG A 179 8.24 -6.10 1.79
CA ARG A 179 8.69 -6.62 0.50
C ARG A 179 8.29 -5.72 -0.66
N ILE A 180 7.00 -5.37 -0.75
CA ILE A 180 6.45 -4.51 -1.79
C ILE A 180 7.08 -3.12 -1.70
N GLY A 181 7.20 -2.57 -0.49
CA GLY A 181 7.88 -1.30 -0.18
C GLY A 181 9.32 -1.21 -0.68
N ILE A 182 10.12 -2.23 -0.39
CA ILE A 182 11.49 -2.29 -0.89
C ILE A 182 11.51 -2.37 -2.42
N CYS A 183 10.66 -3.22 -3.02
CA CYS A 183 10.59 -3.34 -4.48
C CYS A 183 10.21 -2.01 -5.16
N ASP A 184 9.34 -1.22 -4.54
CA ASP A 184 9.01 0.13 -4.99
C ASP A 184 10.25 1.05 -4.91
N PHE A 185 10.88 1.17 -3.74
CA PHE A 185 12.01 2.07 -3.53
C PHE A 185 13.26 1.75 -4.35
N VAL A 186 13.52 0.48 -4.65
CA VAL A 186 14.65 0.07 -5.49
C VAL A 186 14.30 -0.07 -6.97
N GLY A 187 13.08 0.30 -7.37
CA GLY A 187 12.64 0.30 -8.77
C GLY A 187 12.47 -1.09 -9.39
N LEU A 188 12.24 -2.12 -8.57
CA LEU A 188 11.92 -3.48 -9.05
C LEU A 188 10.44 -3.59 -9.46
N PHE A 189 9.56 -2.83 -8.82
CA PHE A 189 8.17 -2.68 -9.22
C PHE A 189 7.93 -1.27 -9.77
N ASP A 190 7.22 -1.19 -10.90
CA ASP A 190 6.61 0.06 -11.32
C ASP A 190 5.37 0.35 -10.47
N PHE A 191 4.87 1.58 -10.54
CA PHE A 191 3.71 2.02 -9.76
C PHE A 191 2.50 1.08 -9.90
N ARG A 192 2.22 0.60 -11.13
CA ARG A 192 1.07 -0.27 -11.40
C ARG A 192 1.25 -1.63 -10.72
N ARG A 193 2.45 -2.21 -10.74
CA ARG A 193 2.77 -3.44 -10.02
C ARG A 193 2.64 -3.27 -8.52
N VAL A 194 3.08 -2.13 -7.97
CA VAL A 194 2.92 -1.82 -6.53
C VAL A 194 1.44 -1.82 -6.15
N THR A 195 0.59 -1.05 -6.84
CA THR A 195 -0.83 -0.97 -6.48
C THR A 195 -1.56 -2.30 -6.65
N VAL A 196 -1.21 -3.09 -7.67
CA VAL A 196 -1.77 -4.42 -7.87
C VAL A 196 -1.32 -5.36 -6.76
N GLN A 197 -0.03 -5.45 -6.42
CA GLN A 197 0.46 -6.32 -5.34
C GLN A 197 -0.15 -5.96 -3.98
N LEU A 198 -0.31 -4.66 -3.68
CA LEU A 198 -1.02 -4.20 -2.46
C LEU A 198 -2.50 -4.63 -2.46
N SER A 199 -3.17 -4.56 -3.61
CA SER A 199 -4.57 -4.96 -3.78
C SER A 199 -4.74 -6.47 -3.65
N LEU A 200 -3.86 -7.27 -4.27
CA LEU A 200 -3.88 -8.73 -4.17
C LEU A 200 -3.55 -9.21 -2.75
N LEU A 201 -2.69 -8.49 -2.02
CA LEU A 201 -2.46 -8.75 -0.59
C LEU A 201 -3.74 -8.52 0.20
N ALA A 202 -4.42 -7.38 0.00
CA ALA A 202 -5.68 -7.11 0.68
C ALA A 202 -6.76 -8.17 0.35
N ASP A 203 -6.89 -8.56 -0.93
CA ASP A 203 -7.82 -9.63 -1.34
C ASP A 203 -7.51 -10.95 -0.63
N ALA A 204 -6.24 -11.36 -0.61
CA ALA A 204 -5.81 -12.60 0.01
C ALA A 204 -6.14 -12.59 1.51
N LEU A 205 -5.86 -11.49 2.20
CA LEU A 205 -6.14 -11.36 3.63
C LEU A 205 -7.63 -11.33 3.94
N VAL A 206 -8.44 -10.67 3.10
CA VAL A 206 -9.90 -10.74 3.23
C VAL A 206 -10.39 -12.18 3.02
N GLN A 207 -9.89 -12.91 2.02
CA GLN A 207 -10.24 -14.33 1.81
C GLN A 207 -9.87 -15.19 3.01
N THR A 208 -8.66 -15.01 3.56
CA THR A 208 -8.19 -15.70 4.77
C THR A 208 -9.09 -15.39 5.97
N CYS A 209 -9.46 -14.12 6.19
CA CYS A 209 -10.35 -13.73 7.28
C CYS A 209 -11.78 -14.26 7.10
N VAL A 210 -12.30 -14.33 5.87
CA VAL A 210 -13.59 -14.96 5.56
C VAL A 210 -13.55 -16.43 5.95
N GLN A 211 -12.55 -17.19 5.48
CA GLN A 211 -12.41 -18.61 5.81
C GLN A 211 -12.27 -18.83 7.33
N HIS A 212 -11.44 -18.02 7.98
CA HIS A 212 -11.24 -18.08 9.43
C HIS A 212 -12.54 -17.82 10.21
N ALA A 213 -13.33 -16.82 9.79
CA ALA A 213 -14.59 -16.48 10.46
C ALA A 213 -15.65 -17.61 10.34
N TYR A 214 -15.71 -18.26 9.18
CA TYR A 214 -16.61 -19.40 8.93
C TYR A 214 -16.17 -20.67 9.65
N ALA A 215 -14.87 -20.96 9.71
CA ALA A 215 -14.33 -22.12 10.43
C ALA A 215 -14.68 -22.12 11.93
N GLN A 216 -15.03 -20.96 12.49
CA GLN A 216 -15.47 -20.77 13.88
C GLN A 216 -17.00 -20.71 14.04
N SER A 217 -17.75 -21.18 13.04
CA SER A 217 -19.20 -21.14 13.02
C SER A 217 -19.77 -22.41 12.39
N ASP A 218 -21.03 -22.72 12.71
CA ASP A 218 -21.76 -23.81 12.06
C ASP A 218 -22.45 -23.38 10.75
N ILE A 219 -22.12 -22.18 10.24
CA ILE A 219 -22.74 -21.59 9.05
C ILE A 219 -21.92 -21.95 7.82
N SER A 220 -22.57 -22.41 6.76
CA SER A 220 -21.90 -22.66 5.48
C SER A 220 -21.42 -21.34 4.86
N PRO A 221 -20.22 -21.29 4.25
CA PRO A 221 -19.77 -20.12 3.49
C PRO A 221 -20.51 -19.92 2.17
N GLN A 222 -21.32 -20.90 1.72
CA GLN A 222 -22.14 -20.77 0.51
C GLN A 222 -23.20 -19.68 0.69
N GLY A 223 -23.53 -18.97 -0.39
CA GLY A 223 -24.56 -17.92 -0.33
C GLY A 223 -24.08 -16.61 0.30
N PHE A 224 -22.78 -16.41 0.52
CA PHE A 224 -22.20 -15.15 0.99
C PHE A 224 -21.03 -14.70 0.11
N ALA A 225 -21.00 -13.44 -0.30
CA ALA A 225 -19.93 -12.86 -1.11
C ALA A 225 -19.44 -11.53 -0.55
N VAL A 226 -18.14 -11.27 -0.74
CA VAL A 226 -17.51 -9.98 -0.44
C VAL A 226 -17.16 -9.27 -1.75
N ILE A 227 -17.62 -8.03 -1.88
CA ILE A 227 -17.30 -7.17 -3.00
C ILE A 227 -16.41 -6.03 -2.51
N ALA A 228 -15.28 -5.85 -3.17
CA ALA A 228 -14.45 -4.66 -3.02
C ALA A 228 -14.99 -3.50 -3.85
N LEU A 229 -14.89 -2.29 -3.32
CA LEU A 229 -15.15 -1.03 -4.01
C LEU A 229 -13.90 -0.13 -3.97
N GLY A 230 -14.03 1.07 -4.52
CA GLY A 230 -13.02 2.12 -4.38
C GLY A 230 -11.66 1.67 -4.93
N LYS A 231 -10.60 1.98 -4.18
CA LYS A 231 -9.22 1.64 -4.59
C LYS A 231 -8.97 0.14 -4.61
N LEU A 232 -9.51 -0.64 -3.67
CA LEU A 232 -9.34 -2.10 -3.66
C LEU A 232 -10.05 -2.76 -4.85
N GLY A 233 -11.28 -2.34 -5.12
CA GLY A 233 -12.05 -2.82 -6.26
C GLY A 233 -11.38 -2.48 -7.59
N GLY A 234 -10.76 -1.29 -7.66
CA GLY A 234 -9.98 -0.82 -8.80
C GLY A 234 -8.60 -1.46 -9.00
N GLU A 235 -8.11 -2.29 -8.07
CA GLU A 235 -6.71 -2.75 -7.99
C GLU A 235 -5.69 -1.60 -7.92
N GLU A 236 -6.07 -0.58 -7.17
CA GLU A 236 -5.42 0.73 -7.04
C GLU A 236 -5.13 1.05 -5.57
N LEU A 237 -4.86 0.06 -4.71
CA LEU A 237 -4.48 0.35 -3.32
C LEU A 237 -3.14 1.10 -3.21
N ASN A 238 -3.04 1.98 -2.21
CA ASN A 238 -1.77 2.50 -1.69
C ASN A 238 -1.51 1.92 -0.28
N TYR A 239 -0.32 2.12 0.28
CA TYR A 239 0.10 1.58 1.59
C TYR A 239 -0.85 1.88 2.75
N SER A 240 -1.51 3.05 2.77
CA SER A 240 -2.42 3.46 3.84
C SER A 240 -3.76 3.88 3.29
N SER A 241 -4.45 2.90 2.72
CA SER A 241 -5.83 3.04 2.26
C SER A 241 -6.74 2.20 3.14
N ASP A 242 -7.90 2.75 3.47
CA ASP A 242 -9.01 1.94 3.94
C ASP A 242 -9.46 1.02 2.81
N ILE A 243 -9.99 -0.16 3.14
CA ILE A 243 -10.59 -1.07 2.17
C ILE A 243 -12.11 -0.91 2.19
N ASP A 244 -12.68 -0.51 1.06
CA ASP A 244 -14.13 -0.36 0.89
C ASP A 244 -14.75 -1.73 0.57
N LEU A 245 -15.58 -2.27 1.46
CA LEU A 245 -16.19 -3.58 1.31
C LEU A 245 -17.73 -3.51 1.33
N LEU A 246 -18.34 -4.43 0.60
CA LEU A 246 -19.76 -4.77 0.69
C LEU A 246 -19.89 -6.26 1.00
N PHE A 247 -20.85 -6.61 1.84
CA PHE A 247 -21.25 -8.00 2.05
C PHE A 247 -22.60 -8.25 1.42
N LEU A 248 -22.64 -9.29 0.58
CA LEU A 248 -23.84 -9.80 -0.04
C LEU A 248 -24.14 -11.18 0.50
N ALA A 249 -25.41 -11.47 0.67
CA ALA A 249 -25.90 -12.82 0.81
C ALA A 249 -26.96 -13.12 -0.25
N ASP A 250 -27.30 -14.40 -0.40
CA ASP A 250 -28.54 -14.81 -1.02
C ASP A 250 -29.76 -14.33 -0.18
N ALA A 251 -30.81 -15.15 -0.07
CA ALA A 251 -31.96 -14.81 0.77
C ALA A 251 -31.65 -14.78 2.28
N ASN A 252 -30.61 -15.46 2.78
CA ASN A 252 -30.36 -15.64 4.22
C ASN A 252 -29.34 -14.64 4.80
N SER A 253 -29.50 -13.34 4.53
CA SER A 253 -28.58 -12.28 5.00
C SER A 253 -28.41 -12.24 6.52
N GLN A 254 -29.47 -12.55 7.28
CA GLN A 254 -29.46 -12.53 8.75
C GLN A 254 -28.49 -13.57 9.34
N ALA A 255 -28.37 -14.75 8.72
CA ALA A 255 -27.43 -15.77 9.18
C ALA A 255 -25.98 -15.29 9.06
N HIS A 256 -25.65 -14.60 7.96
CA HIS A 256 -24.29 -14.14 7.69
C HIS A 256 -23.91 -12.83 8.41
N TRP A 257 -24.86 -12.15 9.05
CA TRP A 257 -24.59 -10.91 9.79
C TRP A 257 -23.43 -11.03 10.78
N ARG A 258 -23.48 -12.06 11.64
CA ARG A 258 -22.43 -12.29 12.66
C ARG A 258 -21.09 -12.64 12.03
N ILE A 259 -21.09 -13.28 10.87
CA ILE A 259 -19.87 -13.57 10.12
C ILE A 259 -19.26 -12.29 9.58
N GLY A 260 -20.07 -11.41 8.98
CA GLY A 260 -19.63 -10.08 8.55
C GLY A 260 -18.97 -9.28 9.67
N GLN A 261 -19.57 -9.27 10.88
CA GLN A 261 -18.96 -8.62 12.05
C GLN A 261 -17.62 -9.26 12.45
N ARG A 262 -17.50 -10.58 12.39
CA ARG A 262 -16.25 -11.30 12.69
C ARG A 262 -15.15 -11.00 11.68
N ILE A 263 -15.49 -10.93 10.38
CA ILE A 263 -14.54 -10.56 9.31
C ILE A 263 -13.99 -9.15 9.57
N ILE A 264 -14.87 -8.17 9.81
CA ILE A 264 -14.44 -6.80 10.10
C ILE A 264 -13.55 -6.78 11.34
N LYS A 265 -13.96 -7.45 12.43
CA LYS A 265 -13.16 -7.55 13.65
C LYS A 265 -11.77 -8.15 13.37
N ALA A 266 -11.69 -9.23 12.60
CA ALA A 266 -10.42 -9.87 12.26
C ALA A 266 -9.46 -8.90 11.54
N LEU A 267 -9.98 -8.10 10.63
CA LEU A 267 -9.21 -7.11 9.85
C LEU A 267 -8.80 -5.89 10.68
N THR A 268 -9.70 -5.37 11.51
CA THR A 268 -9.52 -4.06 12.17
C THR A 268 -8.95 -4.13 13.59
N THR A 269 -8.97 -5.30 14.25
CA THR A 269 -8.51 -5.39 15.65
C THR A 269 -7.02 -5.08 15.75
N MET A 270 -6.69 -4.12 16.61
CA MET A 270 -5.32 -3.79 16.98
C MET A 270 -4.74 -4.88 17.89
N SER A 271 -3.55 -5.37 17.56
CA SER A 271 -2.74 -6.24 18.41
C SER A 271 -1.33 -5.65 18.59
N GLU A 272 -0.45 -6.37 19.30
CA GLU A 272 0.98 -6.05 19.42
C GLU A 272 1.69 -5.91 18.06
N THR A 273 1.18 -6.62 17.03
CA THR A 273 1.70 -6.55 15.65
C THR A 273 0.98 -5.49 14.82
N GLY A 274 0.01 -4.76 15.37
CA GLY A 274 -0.82 -3.80 14.64
C GLY A 274 -2.18 -4.36 14.22
N PHE A 275 -2.79 -3.78 13.20
CA PHE A 275 -4.05 -4.26 12.57
C PHE A 275 -3.80 -4.56 11.09
N MET A 276 -4.71 -5.28 10.44
CA MET A 276 -4.55 -5.60 9.01
C MET A 276 -4.99 -4.44 8.12
N TYR A 277 -6.27 -4.10 8.17
CA TYR A 277 -6.83 -2.99 7.41
C TYR A 277 -7.91 -2.28 8.21
N ARG A 278 -8.02 -0.97 7.96
CA ARG A 278 -9.24 -0.23 8.25
C ARG A 278 -10.27 -0.61 7.19
N VAL A 279 -11.49 -0.91 7.62
CA VAL A 279 -12.58 -1.34 6.72
C VAL A 279 -13.65 -0.26 6.67
N ASP A 280 -14.00 0.18 5.46
CA ASP A 280 -15.11 1.10 5.22
C ASP A 280 -16.30 0.35 4.61
N MET A 281 -17.43 0.36 5.32
CA MET A 281 -18.69 -0.26 4.88
C MET A 281 -19.74 0.79 4.47
N ARG A 282 -19.39 2.08 4.35
CA ARG A 282 -20.35 3.18 4.17
C ARG A 282 -20.97 3.25 2.78
N LEU A 283 -20.41 2.53 1.80
CA LEU A 283 -20.93 2.47 0.43
C LEU A 283 -22.03 1.42 0.23
N ARG A 284 -22.42 0.69 1.28
CA ARG A 284 -23.55 -0.26 1.23
C ARG A 284 -24.90 0.46 1.13
N PRO A 285 -25.98 -0.22 0.71
CA PRO A 285 -27.32 0.39 0.64
C PRO A 285 -27.69 1.08 1.95
N TRP A 286 -28.20 2.31 1.87
CA TRP A 286 -28.53 3.15 3.03
C TRP A 286 -27.34 3.55 3.92
N GLY A 287 -26.10 3.33 3.46
CA GLY A 287 -24.87 3.66 4.15
C GLY A 287 -24.81 3.09 5.55
N SER A 288 -24.36 3.89 6.52
CA SER A 288 -24.21 3.47 7.92
C SER A 288 -25.52 3.00 8.59
N SER A 289 -26.67 3.43 8.08
CA SER A 289 -27.99 3.05 8.60
C SER A 289 -28.53 1.76 7.98
N GLY A 290 -27.90 1.24 6.93
CA GLY A 290 -28.32 0.01 6.27
C GLY A 290 -27.75 -1.26 6.89
N GLU A 291 -28.34 -2.38 6.47
CA GLU A 291 -27.86 -3.71 6.84
C GLU A 291 -26.39 -3.91 6.43
N LEU A 292 -25.60 -4.50 7.32
CA LEU A 292 -24.21 -4.85 7.06
C LEU A 292 -24.06 -5.87 5.92
N VAL A 293 -24.97 -6.84 5.87
CA VAL A 293 -25.06 -7.86 4.83
C VAL A 293 -26.39 -7.70 4.13
N SER A 294 -26.37 -7.32 2.86
CA SER A 294 -27.60 -7.14 2.07
C SER A 294 -27.90 -8.41 1.27
N SER A 295 -29.17 -8.79 1.15
CA SER A 295 -29.55 -9.80 0.16
C SER A 295 -29.37 -9.24 -1.25
N VAL A 296 -29.07 -10.11 -2.22
CA VAL A 296 -28.93 -9.73 -3.63
C VAL A 296 -30.17 -9.00 -4.14
N ASP A 297 -31.37 -9.50 -3.83
CA ASP A 297 -32.61 -8.92 -4.37
C ASP A 297 -32.92 -7.55 -3.74
N SER A 298 -32.74 -7.39 -2.42
CA SER A 298 -32.91 -6.08 -1.76
C SER A 298 -31.92 -5.04 -2.26
N TYR A 299 -30.68 -5.43 -2.56
CA TYR A 299 -29.70 -4.51 -3.14
C TYR A 299 -30.12 -4.12 -4.57
N LEU A 300 -30.53 -5.06 -5.41
CA LEU A 300 -30.95 -4.74 -6.78
C LEU A 300 -32.20 -3.85 -6.80
N GLU A 301 -33.13 -4.05 -5.87
CA GLU A 301 -34.27 -3.14 -5.67
C GLU A 301 -33.78 -1.75 -5.28
N TYR A 302 -32.88 -1.64 -4.30
CA TYR A 302 -32.28 -0.37 -3.90
C TYR A 302 -31.63 0.37 -5.09
N LEU A 303 -30.89 -0.34 -5.95
CA LEU A 303 -30.29 0.25 -7.17
C LEU A 303 -31.31 0.78 -8.17
N ALA A 304 -32.47 0.12 -8.24
CA ALA A 304 -33.55 0.50 -9.13
C ALA A 304 -34.29 1.75 -8.64
N THR A 305 -34.55 1.85 -7.33
CA THR A 305 -35.52 2.81 -6.77
C THR A 305 -34.91 3.94 -5.96
N HIS A 306 -33.78 3.71 -5.28
CA HIS A 306 -33.28 4.61 -4.24
C HIS A 306 -31.85 5.11 -4.46
N ALA A 307 -31.01 4.31 -5.11
CA ALA A 307 -29.59 4.61 -5.25
C ALA A 307 -29.35 5.89 -6.05
N LYS A 308 -28.53 6.77 -5.49
CA LYS A 308 -28.08 7.98 -6.16
C LYS A 308 -27.06 7.63 -7.25
N LEU A 309 -26.92 8.52 -8.24
CA LEU A 309 -25.99 8.33 -9.35
C LEU A 309 -24.53 8.14 -8.90
N TRP A 310 -24.11 8.79 -7.81
CA TRP A 310 -22.76 8.62 -7.28
C TRP A 310 -22.52 7.22 -6.69
N GLU A 311 -23.56 6.56 -6.16
CA GLU A 311 -23.47 5.19 -5.66
C GLU A 311 -23.33 4.21 -6.82
N LYS A 312 -24.06 4.47 -7.91
CA LYS A 312 -23.91 3.74 -9.18
C LYS A 312 -22.52 3.93 -9.78
N GLN A 313 -21.98 5.15 -9.72
CA GLN A 313 -20.62 5.45 -10.14
C GLN A 313 -19.57 4.70 -9.30
N ALA A 314 -19.77 4.60 -7.98
CA ALA A 314 -18.88 3.83 -7.11
C ALA A 314 -18.86 2.33 -7.46
N LEU A 315 -20.01 1.78 -7.88
CA LEU A 315 -20.11 0.38 -8.33
C LEU A 315 -19.35 0.07 -9.63
N LEU A 316 -18.89 1.06 -10.39
CA LEU A 316 -18.01 0.80 -11.55
C LEU A 316 -16.69 0.16 -11.14
N LYS A 317 -16.25 0.40 -9.90
CA LYS A 317 -15.03 -0.17 -9.33
C LYS A 317 -15.27 -1.54 -8.70
N ALA A 318 -16.49 -2.07 -8.73
CA ALA A 318 -16.85 -3.24 -7.95
C ALA A 318 -16.20 -4.54 -8.47
N ARG A 319 -15.60 -5.31 -7.56
CA ARG A 319 -14.99 -6.61 -7.87
C ARG A 319 -15.29 -7.60 -6.76
N VAL A 320 -15.65 -8.84 -7.10
CA VAL A 320 -15.85 -9.91 -6.11
C VAL A 320 -14.48 -10.41 -5.68
N ILE A 321 -14.21 -10.42 -4.37
CA ILE A 321 -12.87 -10.73 -3.85
C ILE A 321 -12.85 -11.95 -2.92
N ALA A 322 -13.98 -12.34 -2.33
CA ALA A 322 -14.06 -13.48 -1.43
C ALA A 322 -15.48 -14.05 -1.32
N GLY A 323 -15.59 -15.27 -0.78
CA GLY A 323 -16.85 -15.99 -0.60
C GLY A 323 -17.32 -16.72 -1.86
N ASP A 324 -18.63 -16.82 -2.03
CA ASP A 324 -19.33 -17.40 -3.16
C ASP A 324 -19.16 -16.51 -4.41
N MET A 325 -18.14 -16.82 -5.22
CA MET A 325 -17.82 -16.07 -6.43
C MET A 325 -18.99 -16.01 -7.44
N PRO A 326 -19.68 -17.13 -7.75
CA PRO A 326 -20.88 -17.10 -8.59
C PRO A 326 -21.97 -16.13 -8.12
N LEU A 327 -22.26 -16.07 -6.81
CA LEU A 327 -23.26 -15.14 -6.26
C LEU A 327 -22.90 -13.68 -6.54
N GLY A 328 -21.67 -13.28 -6.19
CA GLY A 328 -21.20 -11.91 -6.40
C GLY A 328 -21.14 -11.51 -7.88
N VAL A 329 -20.64 -12.41 -8.74
CA VAL A 329 -20.55 -12.16 -10.19
C VAL A 329 -21.95 -12.06 -10.79
N GLY A 330 -22.88 -12.92 -10.36
CA GLY A 330 -24.28 -12.87 -10.74
C GLY A 330 -24.94 -11.54 -10.35
N PHE A 331 -24.68 -11.04 -9.15
CA PHE A 331 -25.14 -9.71 -8.71
C PHE A 331 -24.60 -8.60 -9.60
N LEU A 332 -23.27 -8.53 -9.82
CA LEU A 332 -22.66 -7.46 -10.63
C LEU A 332 -23.22 -7.43 -12.05
N LYS A 333 -23.40 -8.62 -12.67
CA LYS A 333 -24.02 -8.75 -13.99
C LYS A 333 -25.46 -8.24 -14.02
N ARG A 334 -26.27 -8.54 -12.98
CA ARG A 334 -27.64 -8.01 -12.85
C ARG A 334 -27.64 -6.50 -12.59
N ALA A 335 -26.64 -5.97 -11.90
CA ALA A 335 -26.50 -4.55 -11.59
C ALA A 335 -26.19 -3.70 -12.83
N GLU A 336 -25.51 -4.25 -13.85
CA GLU A 336 -25.11 -3.52 -15.07
C GLU A 336 -26.23 -2.70 -15.71
N LYS A 337 -27.46 -3.22 -15.75
CA LYS A 337 -28.61 -2.53 -16.36
C LYS A 337 -28.97 -1.23 -15.64
N PHE A 338 -28.62 -1.11 -14.36
CA PHE A 338 -28.84 0.09 -13.56
C PHE A 338 -27.70 1.09 -13.67
N LEU A 339 -26.52 0.63 -14.10
CA LEU A 339 -25.30 1.45 -14.24
C LEU A 339 -25.17 2.06 -15.64
N PHE A 340 -25.46 1.28 -16.69
CA PHE A 340 -25.12 1.63 -18.07
C PHE A 340 -26.33 2.00 -18.94
N ASN A 341 -27.50 2.22 -18.34
CA ASN A 341 -28.73 2.66 -19.02
C ASN A 341 -29.26 3.96 -18.43
N LEU A 342 -28.36 4.95 -18.29
CA LEU A 342 -28.64 6.25 -17.68
C LEU A 342 -28.60 7.36 -18.73
N PRO A 343 -29.50 8.36 -18.69
CA PRO A 343 -29.43 9.52 -19.57
C PRO A 343 -28.13 10.32 -19.37
N SER A 344 -27.43 10.63 -20.46
CA SER A 344 -26.10 11.25 -20.40
C SER A 344 -26.06 12.60 -19.66
N ASP A 345 -27.09 13.43 -19.82
CA ASP A 345 -27.18 14.74 -19.15
C ASP A 345 -27.30 14.59 -17.63
N LEU A 346 -28.07 13.59 -17.15
CA LEU A 346 -28.19 13.30 -15.73
C LEU A 346 -26.86 12.85 -15.12
N VAL A 347 -26.11 12.01 -15.83
CA VAL A 347 -24.79 11.57 -15.38
C VAL A 347 -23.84 12.78 -15.30
N ARG A 348 -23.82 13.61 -16.34
CA ARG A 348 -22.98 14.82 -16.40
C ARG A 348 -23.29 15.77 -15.24
N GLU A 349 -24.57 16.05 -14.99
CA GLU A 349 -25.01 16.93 -13.90
C GLU A 349 -24.62 16.37 -12.53
N SER A 350 -24.77 15.06 -12.33
CA SER A 350 -24.37 14.40 -11.09
C SER A 350 -22.86 14.53 -10.83
N VAL A 351 -22.02 14.20 -11.82
CA VAL A 351 -20.56 14.27 -11.69
C VAL A 351 -20.12 15.71 -11.41
N ARG A 352 -20.64 16.67 -12.18
CA ARG A 352 -20.35 18.10 -11.98
C ARG A 352 -20.81 18.59 -10.60
N GLY A 353 -22.01 18.20 -10.18
CA GLY A 353 -22.56 18.60 -8.88
C GLY A 353 -21.76 18.03 -7.70
N MET A 354 -21.26 16.79 -7.81
CA MET A 354 -20.34 16.24 -6.81
C MET A 354 -19.02 16.99 -6.76
N LYS A 355 -18.43 17.27 -7.92
CA LYS A 355 -17.18 18.03 -8.01
C LYS A 355 -17.30 19.40 -7.34
N GLN A 356 -18.36 20.14 -7.66
CA GLN A 356 -18.63 21.44 -7.05
C GLN A 356 -18.81 21.35 -5.53
N LYS A 357 -19.49 20.31 -5.02
CA LYS A 357 -19.66 20.10 -3.57
C LYS A 357 -18.33 19.81 -2.87
N ILE A 358 -17.47 19.00 -3.47
CA ILE A 358 -16.15 18.67 -2.94
C ILE A 358 -15.30 19.95 -2.85
N GLU A 359 -15.21 20.72 -3.93
CA GLU A 359 -14.41 21.95 -3.97
C GLU A 359 -14.94 23.03 -3.03
N ALA A 360 -16.26 23.20 -2.93
CA ALA A 360 -16.86 24.11 -1.96
C ALA A 360 -16.54 23.71 -0.51
N GLY A 361 -16.49 22.41 -0.22
CA GLY A 361 -16.06 21.88 1.07
C GLY A 361 -14.60 22.19 1.37
N LEU A 362 -13.71 21.97 0.40
CA LEU A 362 -12.29 22.29 0.52
C LEU A 362 -12.06 23.79 0.75
N ALA A 363 -12.73 24.65 -0.01
CA ALA A 363 -12.65 26.10 0.14
C ALA A 363 -13.08 26.56 1.54
N LYS A 364 -14.17 25.99 2.09
CA LYS A 364 -14.60 26.27 3.47
C LYS A 364 -13.57 25.86 4.53
N SER A 365 -12.74 24.86 4.24
CA SER A 365 -11.66 24.42 5.13
C SER A 365 -10.33 25.15 4.91
N GLY A 366 -10.29 26.18 4.06
CA GLY A 366 -9.06 26.91 3.73
C GLY A 366 -8.09 26.14 2.84
N LYS A 367 -8.50 24.98 2.30
CA LYS A 367 -7.68 24.10 1.46
C LYS A 367 -7.91 24.38 -0.02
N THR A 368 -7.58 25.60 -0.45
CA THR A 368 -7.83 26.04 -1.84
C THR A 368 -6.75 25.57 -2.83
N TRP A 369 -5.59 25.12 -2.35
CA TRP A 369 -4.49 24.62 -3.17
C TRP A 369 -3.73 23.47 -2.46
N GLY A 370 -3.05 22.62 -3.24
CA GLY A 370 -2.18 21.55 -2.72
C GLY A 370 -2.87 20.22 -2.39
N GLU A 371 -4.21 20.12 -2.47
CA GLU A 371 -4.95 18.87 -2.23
C GLU A 371 -4.88 17.92 -3.44
N VAL A 372 -3.91 17.02 -3.43
CA VAL A 372 -3.59 16.08 -4.52
C VAL A 372 -4.74 15.15 -4.90
N LYS A 373 -5.64 14.83 -3.95
CA LYS A 373 -6.71 13.84 -4.13
C LYS A 373 -8.04 14.45 -4.54
N LEU A 374 -8.40 15.60 -3.96
CA LEU A 374 -9.76 16.14 -4.04
C LEU A 374 -9.83 17.53 -4.69
N GLY A 375 -8.69 18.23 -4.81
CA GLY A 375 -8.63 19.57 -5.38
C GLY A 375 -8.90 19.62 -6.89
N GLN A 376 -8.70 20.78 -7.49
CA GLN A 376 -8.79 20.95 -8.94
C GLN A 376 -7.61 20.26 -9.64
N GLY A 377 -7.89 19.51 -10.71
CA GLY A 377 -6.87 18.76 -11.45
C GLY A 377 -6.32 17.57 -10.66
N SER A 378 -7.12 17.04 -9.72
CA SER A 378 -6.69 16.01 -8.77
C SER A 378 -6.90 14.58 -9.28
N ILE A 379 -6.45 13.61 -8.48
CA ILE A 379 -6.71 12.18 -8.70
C ILE A 379 -8.22 11.93 -8.91
N ARG A 380 -9.07 12.53 -8.07
CA ARG A 380 -10.53 12.34 -8.16
C ARG A 380 -11.12 12.91 -9.44
N ASP A 381 -10.56 13.97 -9.99
CA ASP A 381 -11.04 14.54 -11.25
C ASP A 381 -10.81 13.56 -12.40
N ILE A 382 -9.65 12.92 -12.43
CA ILE A 382 -9.31 11.91 -13.45
C ILE A 382 -10.20 10.67 -13.29
N GLU A 383 -10.40 10.20 -12.04
CA GLU A 383 -11.33 9.10 -11.74
C GLU A 383 -12.76 9.43 -12.20
N PHE A 384 -13.22 10.66 -11.95
CA PHE A 384 -14.56 11.12 -12.35
C PHE A 384 -14.70 11.21 -13.86
N VAL A 385 -13.68 11.67 -14.60
CA VAL A 385 -13.70 11.70 -16.06
C VAL A 385 -13.80 10.28 -16.62
N ALA A 386 -12.93 9.37 -16.17
CA ALA A 386 -12.95 7.98 -16.62
C ALA A 386 -14.30 7.31 -16.32
N GLN A 387 -14.82 7.49 -15.09
CA GLN A 387 -16.11 6.92 -14.68
C GLN A 387 -17.29 7.53 -15.42
N TYR A 388 -17.30 8.85 -15.65
CA TYR A 388 -18.33 9.54 -16.44
C TYR A 388 -18.42 8.95 -17.85
N LEU A 389 -17.28 8.85 -18.54
CA LEU A 389 -17.22 8.33 -19.90
C LEU A 389 -17.66 6.87 -19.96
N GLN A 390 -17.26 6.06 -18.97
CA GLN A 390 -17.75 4.68 -18.84
C GLN A 390 -19.27 4.60 -18.63
N LEU A 391 -19.88 5.47 -17.82
CA LEU A 391 -21.33 5.45 -17.59
C LEU A 391 -22.10 5.80 -18.87
N ILE A 392 -21.66 6.80 -19.64
CA ILE A 392 -22.40 7.27 -20.82
C ILE A 392 -22.17 6.40 -22.07
N HIS A 393 -21.00 5.74 -22.19
CA HIS A 393 -20.66 4.91 -23.35
C HIS A 393 -20.80 3.41 -23.08
N GLY A 394 -20.69 2.99 -21.81
CA GLY A 394 -20.70 1.59 -21.38
C GLY A 394 -21.96 0.84 -21.79
N GLY A 395 -23.10 1.53 -21.95
CA GLY A 395 -24.35 0.90 -22.43
C GLY A 395 -24.23 0.36 -23.85
N LYS A 396 -23.50 1.07 -24.72
CA LYS A 396 -23.35 0.78 -26.15
C LYS A 396 -22.07 0.01 -26.46
N SER A 397 -20.99 0.32 -25.75
CA SER A 397 -19.70 -0.38 -25.87
C SER A 397 -19.36 -1.04 -24.55
N ARG A 398 -19.25 -2.37 -24.53
CA ARG A 398 -18.79 -3.08 -23.34
C ARG A 398 -17.29 -2.94 -23.13
N ASP A 399 -16.54 -2.62 -24.18
CA ASP A 399 -15.08 -2.59 -24.16
C ASP A 399 -14.52 -1.51 -23.25
N VAL A 400 -15.26 -0.40 -23.08
CA VAL A 400 -14.88 0.68 -22.14
C VAL A 400 -15.06 0.29 -20.66
N ARG A 401 -15.81 -0.77 -20.36
CA ARG A 401 -16.15 -1.14 -18.98
C ARG A 401 -14.95 -1.83 -18.34
N THR A 402 -14.42 -1.20 -17.30
CA THR A 402 -13.37 -1.78 -16.45
C THR A 402 -13.36 -1.11 -15.08
N PHE A 403 -12.96 -1.87 -14.07
CA PHE A 403 -12.84 -1.36 -12.71
C PHE A 403 -11.57 -0.53 -12.52
N ASN A 404 -10.51 -0.69 -13.35
CA ASN A 404 -9.25 0.03 -13.16
C ASN A 404 -9.24 1.36 -13.96
N THR A 405 -8.81 2.46 -13.35
CA THR A 405 -8.81 3.82 -13.93
C THR A 405 -7.87 3.93 -15.10
N LEU A 406 -6.63 3.45 -14.95
CA LEU A 406 -5.64 3.53 -16.03
C LEU A 406 -6.05 2.63 -17.21
N ASP A 407 -6.59 1.46 -16.93
CA ASP A 407 -7.19 0.60 -17.97
C ASP A 407 -8.41 1.27 -18.63
N ALA A 408 -9.24 1.99 -17.86
CA ALA A 408 -10.37 2.73 -18.41
C ALA A 408 -9.91 3.83 -19.36
N LEU A 409 -8.87 4.59 -19.00
CA LEU A 409 -8.30 5.62 -19.88
C LEU A 409 -7.80 5.03 -21.21
N VAL A 410 -7.12 3.88 -21.17
CA VAL A 410 -6.67 3.15 -22.37
C VAL A 410 -7.87 2.75 -23.23
N ARG A 411 -8.84 2.04 -22.66
CA ARG A 411 -10.01 1.54 -23.40
C ARG A 411 -10.88 2.66 -23.97
N LEU A 412 -11.01 3.77 -23.24
CA LEU A 412 -11.72 4.95 -23.70
C LEU A 412 -11.02 5.61 -24.88
N ALA A 413 -9.68 5.67 -24.89
CA ALA A 413 -8.90 6.16 -26.02
C ALA A 413 -9.03 5.21 -27.23
N ASP A 414 -8.89 3.89 -27.02
CA ASP A 414 -9.02 2.87 -28.07
C ASP A 414 -10.40 2.88 -28.74
N CYS A 415 -11.45 3.20 -27.98
CA CYS A 415 -12.82 3.36 -28.50
C CYS A 415 -13.10 4.75 -29.12
N GLY A 416 -12.13 5.67 -29.12
CA GLY A 416 -12.28 7.03 -29.66
C GLY A 416 -13.10 7.99 -28.79
N PHE A 417 -13.28 7.69 -27.50
CA PHE A 417 -13.96 8.57 -26.54
C PHE A 417 -13.02 9.52 -25.79
N LEU A 418 -11.71 9.32 -25.94
CA LEU A 418 -10.66 10.27 -25.53
C LEU A 418 -9.71 10.50 -26.70
N HIS A 419 -9.36 11.76 -26.95
CA HIS A 419 -8.28 12.07 -27.88
C HIS A 419 -6.92 11.66 -27.30
N ALA A 420 -5.94 11.40 -28.17
CA ALA A 420 -4.61 10.96 -27.74
C ALA A 420 -3.93 11.93 -26.75
N ASP A 421 -4.11 13.24 -26.94
CA ASP A 421 -3.57 14.25 -26.02
C ASP A 421 -4.26 14.22 -24.65
N GLU A 422 -5.58 14.03 -24.60
CA GLU A 422 -6.33 13.92 -23.36
C GLU A 422 -5.94 12.65 -22.60
N TYR A 423 -5.84 11.53 -23.30
CA TYR A 423 -5.37 10.25 -22.74
C TYR A 423 -3.99 10.41 -22.10
N ARG A 424 -3.04 11.04 -22.79
CA ARG A 424 -1.69 11.28 -22.28
C ARG A 424 -1.72 12.16 -21.02
N VAL A 425 -2.40 13.30 -21.08
CA VAL A 425 -2.50 14.24 -19.94
C VAL A 425 -3.13 13.58 -18.72
N LEU A 426 -4.23 12.84 -18.91
CA LEU A 426 -4.92 12.15 -17.81
C LEU A 426 -4.07 11.01 -17.24
N THR A 427 -3.37 10.25 -18.08
CA THR A 427 -2.52 9.13 -17.64
C THR A 427 -1.29 9.63 -16.88
N ASP A 428 -0.55 10.58 -17.45
CA ASP A 428 0.65 11.16 -16.84
C ASP A 428 0.29 11.88 -15.54
N GLY A 429 -0.79 12.67 -15.56
CA GLY A 429 -1.31 13.36 -14.38
C GLY A 429 -1.74 12.39 -13.28
N TYR A 430 -2.42 11.29 -13.64
CA TYR A 430 -2.84 10.28 -12.65
C TYR A 430 -1.62 9.63 -12.01
N LEU A 431 -0.66 9.15 -12.79
CA LEU A 431 0.56 8.52 -12.28
C LEU A 431 1.32 9.49 -11.38
N PHE A 432 1.54 10.74 -11.81
CA PHE A 432 2.24 11.75 -11.03
C PHE A 432 1.57 12.02 -9.68
N LEU A 433 0.27 12.31 -9.67
CA LEU A 433 -0.45 12.62 -8.44
C LEU A 433 -0.56 11.40 -7.51
N ARG A 434 -0.72 10.21 -8.09
CA ARG A 434 -0.76 8.97 -7.32
C ARG A 434 0.60 8.64 -6.71
N THR A 435 1.71 8.88 -7.40
CA THR A 435 3.07 8.77 -6.84
C THR A 435 3.24 9.73 -5.66
N ILE A 436 2.80 10.98 -5.78
CA ILE A 436 2.85 11.94 -4.65
C ILE A 436 2.02 11.43 -3.47
N GLU A 437 0.77 11.01 -3.70
CA GLU A 437 -0.09 10.45 -2.65
C GLU A 437 0.59 9.25 -1.96
N HIS A 438 1.26 8.40 -2.74
CA HIS A 438 1.98 7.23 -2.26
C HIS A 438 3.16 7.61 -1.34
N SER A 439 4.01 8.53 -1.80
CA SER A 439 5.18 8.99 -1.03
C SER A 439 4.76 9.71 0.25
N LEU A 440 3.73 10.57 0.20
CA LEU A 440 3.21 11.25 1.39
C LEU A 440 2.69 10.26 2.43
N GLN A 441 2.02 9.19 2.01
CA GLN A 441 1.58 8.13 2.94
C GLN A 441 2.78 7.42 3.56
N LEU A 442 3.79 7.04 2.79
CA LEU A 442 4.98 6.36 3.33
C LEU A 442 5.80 7.21 4.31
N MET A 443 5.80 8.53 4.14
CA MET A 443 6.49 9.49 5.01
C MET A 443 5.74 9.80 6.30
N HIS A 444 4.40 9.79 6.28
CA HIS A 444 3.57 10.31 7.39
C HIS A 444 2.62 9.27 8.00
N ASN A 445 2.79 7.97 7.68
CA ASN A 445 1.93 6.88 8.16
C ASN A 445 2.04 6.58 9.65
#